data_AF-A0AAE0N1F6-F1
#
_entry.id   AF-A0AAE0N1F6-F1
#
_cell.length_a   1.000
_cell.length_b   1.000
_cell.length_c   1.000
_cell.angle_alpha   90.00
_cell.angle_beta   90.00
_cell.angle_gamma   90.00
#
_symmetry.space_group_name_H-M   'P 1'
#
loop_
_entity.id
_entity.type
_entity.pdbx_description
1 polymer ?
#
loop_
_entity_poly.entity_id
_entity_poly.type
_entity_poly.pdbx_seq_one_letter_code
_entity_poly.pdbx_strand_id
1 'polypeptide(L)'
;YLQSVTIPDLDEVGRHECAKEIRHLRGQEVKYILQWLRHAKGVSKILTLQVLDSRSRPHSEGAIEEAMDGIHIEELDWKKMDMSIKTLRRVARSAHTLHFYASGSWTPIYHWTGAHGFESLPVSKMMPTQCFYISNGFGDSTCKTSTSP
;
A
#
# COMPACT_ATOMS: atom_id res chain seq x y z
N TYR A 1 19.01 -3.30 -8.41
CA TYR A 1 18.00 -2.79 -7.46
C TYR A 1 17.32 -1.59 -8.12
N LEU A 2 16.06 -1.31 -7.79
CA LEU A 2 15.34 -0.12 -8.27
C LEU A 2 15.28 0.94 -7.18
N GLN A 3 15.44 2.20 -7.55
CA GLN A 3 15.34 3.31 -6.61
C GLN A 3 13.88 3.52 -6.17
N SER A 4 12.97 3.73 -7.10
CA SER A 4 11.56 3.89 -6.78
C SER A 4 10.67 3.21 -7.80
N VAL A 5 9.52 2.72 -7.33
CA VAL A 5 8.42 2.22 -8.16
C VAL A 5 7.15 2.88 -7.65
N THR A 6 6.49 3.65 -8.53
CA THR A 6 5.20 4.28 -8.24
C THR A 6 4.14 3.65 -9.13
N ILE A 7 3.16 3.03 -8.51
CA ILE A 7 1.98 2.51 -9.20
C ILE A 7 0.95 3.66 -9.29
N PRO A 8 0.46 3.99 -10.50
CA PRO A 8 -0.50 5.08 -10.71
C PRO A 8 -1.87 4.80 -10.07
N ASP A 9 -2.77 5.80 -10.06
CA ASP A 9 -4.14 5.64 -9.55
C ASP A 9 -4.86 4.49 -10.27
N LEU A 10 -5.12 3.42 -9.53
CA LEU A 10 -5.72 2.21 -10.06
C LEU A 10 -7.20 2.40 -10.43
N ASP A 11 -7.89 3.37 -9.83
CA ASP A 11 -9.25 3.75 -10.24
C ASP A 11 -9.24 4.49 -11.60
N GLU A 12 -8.19 5.28 -11.88
CA GLU A 12 -8.02 5.95 -13.18
C GLU A 12 -7.61 4.95 -14.26
N VAL A 13 -6.58 4.15 -13.99
CA VAL A 13 -6.09 3.13 -14.93
C VAL A 13 -7.21 2.13 -15.27
N GLY A 14 -7.97 1.68 -14.26
CA GLY A 14 -9.07 0.73 -14.47
C GLY A 14 -10.21 1.25 -15.34
N ARG A 15 -10.36 2.58 -15.50
CA ARG A 15 -11.37 3.20 -16.36
C ARG A 15 -10.89 3.38 -17.80
N HIS A 16 -9.58 3.47 -18.02
CA HIS A 16 -9.02 3.70 -19.34
C HIS A 16 -9.28 2.52 -20.30
N GLU A 17 -9.37 2.84 -21.60
CA GLU A 17 -9.58 1.87 -22.70
C GLU A 17 -8.43 0.86 -22.77
N CYS A 18 -7.17 1.32 -22.65
CA CYS A 18 -5.99 0.45 -22.74
C CYS A 18 -5.93 -0.64 -21.66
N ALA A 19 -6.62 -0.46 -20.53
CA ALA A 19 -6.64 -1.43 -19.46
C ALA A 19 -7.69 -2.54 -19.69
N LYS A 20 -8.55 -2.44 -20.71
CA LYS A 20 -9.68 -3.36 -20.95
C LYS A 20 -9.28 -4.83 -20.86
N GLU A 21 -8.19 -5.20 -21.50
CA GLU A 21 -7.71 -6.58 -21.57
C GLU A 21 -7.24 -7.10 -20.23
N ILE A 22 -6.71 -6.24 -19.36
CA ILE A 22 -6.17 -6.62 -18.04
C ILE A 22 -7.14 -6.35 -16.89
N ARG A 23 -8.38 -5.89 -17.16
CA ARG A 23 -9.40 -5.61 -16.11
C ARG A 23 -9.74 -6.82 -15.26
N HIS A 24 -9.58 -8.02 -15.80
CA HIS A 24 -9.79 -9.27 -15.07
C HIS A 24 -8.74 -9.53 -13.99
N LEU A 25 -7.59 -8.84 -14.05
CA LEU A 25 -6.51 -8.90 -13.07
C LEU A 25 -6.67 -7.90 -11.93
N ARG A 26 -7.77 -7.13 -11.86
CA ARG A 26 -8.02 -6.15 -10.79
C ARG A 26 -7.91 -6.81 -9.40
N GLY A 27 -7.22 -6.14 -8.49
CA GLY A 27 -6.83 -6.65 -7.18
C GLY A 27 -5.57 -7.54 -7.20
N GLN A 28 -4.93 -7.73 -8.36
CA GLN A 28 -3.70 -8.51 -8.54
C GLN A 28 -2.68 -7.81 -9.45
N GLU A 29 -3.01 -6.64 -10.01
CA GLU A 29 -2.16 -5.87 -10.92
C GLU A 29 -0.79 -5.59 -10.31
N VAL A 30 -0.73 -5.15 -9.05
CA VAL A 30 0.53 -4.86 -8.37
C VAL A 30 1.37 -6.12 -8.22
N LYS A 31 0.74 -7.26 -7.89
CA LYS A 31 1.40 -8.57 -7.81
C LYS A 31 2.04 -8.92 -9.15
N TYR A 32 1.31 -8.81 -10.26
CA TYR A 32 1.86 -9.11 -11.59
C TYR A 32 3.03 -8.19 -11.96
N ILE A 33 2.93 -6.90 -11.64
CA ILE A 33 4.01 -5.93 -11.89
C ILE A 33 5.26 -6.30 -11.07
N LEU A 34 5.11 -6.56 -9.76
CA LEU A 34 6.23 -6.92 -8.89
C LEU A 34 6.85 -8.27 -9.27
N GLN A 35 6.03 -9.27 -9.63
CA GLN A 35 6.50 -10.56 -10.13
C GLN A 35 7.25 -10.40 -11.46
N TRP A 36 6.76 -9.57 -12.38
CA TRP A 36 7.45 -9.28 -13.63
C TRP A 36 8.80 -8.59 -13.37
N LEU A 37 8.85 -7.59 -12.49
CA LEU A 37 10.10 -6.95 -12.09
C LEU A 37 11.10 -7.96 -11.52
N ARG A 38 10.63 -8.86 -10.66
CA ARG A 38 11.47 -9.89 -10.05
C ARG A 38 11.98 -10.91 -11.07
N HIS A 39 11.08 -11.55 -11.81
CA HIS A 39 11.40 -12.71 -12.64
C HIS A 39 11.92 -12.34 -14.03
N ALA A 40 11.36 -11.30 -14.65
CA ALA A 40 11.76 -10.89 -15.99
C ALA A 40 12.88 -9.84 -15.99
N LYS A 41 12.97 -9.01 -14.94
CA LYS A 41 14.01 -7.96 -14.83
C LYS A 41 15.08 -8.25 -13.78
N GLY A 42 14.95 -9.34 -13.00
CA GLY A 42 15.92 -9.70 -11.97
C GLY A 42 15.97 -8.73 -10.80
N VAL A 43 14.91 -7.94 -10.57
CA VAL A 43 14.85 -6.97 -9.48
C VAL A 43 14.59 -7.71 -8.17
N SER A 44 15.63 -7.79 -7.33
CA SER A 44 15.53 -8.38 -5.99
C SER A 44 15.23 -7.36 -4.89
N LYS A 45 15.44 -6.07 -5.16
CA LYS A 45 15.34 -4.98 -4.20
C LYS A 45 14.78 -3.70 -4.81
N ILE A 46 13.83 -3.08 -4.11
CA ILE A 46 13.22 -1.77 -4.39
C ILE A 46 13.44 -0.89 -3.16
N LEU A 47 13.95 0.33 -3.31
CA LEU A 47 14.13 1.21 -2.15
C LEU A 47 12.77 1.78 -1.71
N THR A 48 12.02 2.39 -2.62
CA THR A 48 10.70 2.96 -2.32
C THR A 48 9.61 2.36 -3.22
N LEU A 49 8.60 1.72 -2.63
CA LEU A 49 7.39 1.28 -3.32
C LEU A 49 6.22 2.17 -2.90
N GLN A 50 5.64 2.87 -3.88
CA GLN A 50 4.44 3.69 -3.72
C GLN A 50 3.29 3.07 -4.50
N VAL A 51 2.19 2.76 -3.81
CA VAL A 51 0.97 2.23 -4.41
C VAL A 51 -0.21 3.08 -4.01
N LEU A 52 -0.82 3.75 -4.98
CA LEU A 52 -2.11 4.39 -4.79
C LEU A 52 -3.21 3.34 -5.00
N ASP A 53 -3.64 2.72 -3.89
CA ASP A 53 -4.65 1.66 -3.93
C ASP A 53 -6.02 2.20 -4.40
N SER A 54 -6.82 1.33 -5.00
CA SER A 54 -8.16 1.67 -5.47
C SER A 54 -9.06 2.03 -4.29
N ARG A 55 -9.74 3.17 -4.36
CA ARG A 55 -10.72 3.60 -3.35
C ARG A 55 -12.01 2.80 -3.46
N SER A 56 -12.37 2.41 -4.68
CA SER A 56 -13.60 1.69 -4.95
C SER A 56 -13.49 0.19 -4.68
N ARG A 57 -12.30 -0.40 -4.94
CA ARG A 57 -11.99 -1.82 -4.74
C ARG A 57 -10.55 -1.99 -4.25
N PRO A 58 -10.27 -1.66 -2.98
CA PRO A 58 -8.93 -1.82 -2.41
C PRO A 58 -8.42 -3.24 -2.53
N HIS A 59 -7.10 -3.41 -2.61
CA HIS A 59 -6.51 -4.74 -2.59
C HIS A 59 -6.86 -5.48 -1.30
N SER A 60 -7.13 -6.78 -1.42
CA SER A 60 -7.26 -7.64 -0.25
C SER A 60 -5.89 -7.77 0.42
N GLU A 61 -5.87 -7.90 1.75
CA GLU A 61 -4.61 -8.02 2.47
C GLU A 61 -3.80 -9.26 2.03
N GLY A 62 -4.48 -10.35 1.68
CA GLY A 62 -3.83 -11.53 1.10
C GLY A 62 -3.14 -11.24 -0.24
N ALA A 63 -3.77 -10.45 -1.12
CA ALA A 63 -3.16 -10.06 -2.38
C ALA A 63 -1.91 -9.17 -2.18
N ILE A 64 -1.93 -8.29 -1.17
CA ILE A 64 -0.76 -7.47 -0.81
C ILE A 64 0.35 -8.36 -0.26
N GLU A 65 0.05 -9.29 0.65
CA GLU A 65 1.03 -10.25 1.17
C GLU A 65 1.69 -11.05 0.03
N GLU A 66 0.91 -11.55 -0.92
CA GLU A 66 1.41 -12.28 -2.08
C GLU A 66 2.23 -11.39 -3.03
N ALA A 67 1.82 -10.14 -3.24
CA ALA A 67 2.54 -9.20 -4.12
C ALA A 67 3.93 -8.87 -3.58
N MET A 68 4.04 -8.77 -2.26
CA MET A 68 5.27 -8.40 -1.54
C MET A 68 6.20 -9.60 -1.32
N ASP A 69 5.76 -10.83 -1.61
CA ASP A 69 6.54 -12.02 -1.30
C ASP A 69 7.79 -12.16 -2.16
N GLY A 70 8.92 -12.36 -1.49
CA GLY A 70 10.22 -12.59 -2.11
C GLY A 70 10.83 -11.40 -2.86
N ILE A 71 10.39 -10.17 -2.58
CA ILE A 71 11.08 -8.94 -2.98
C ILE A 71 11.44 -8.11 -1.74
N HIS A 72 12.65 -7.55 -1.71
CA HIS A 72 13.09 -6.69 -0.61
C HIS A 72 12.66 -5.25 -0.86
N ILE A 73 11.86 -4.69 0.06
CA ILE A 73 11.39 -3.31 -0.01
C ILE A 73 11.83 -2.57 1.26
N GLU A 74 12.49 -1.42 1.12
CA GLU A 74 12.99 -0.63 2.25
C GLU A 74 11.98 0.40 2.76
N GLU A 75 11.24 1.04 1.86
CA GLU A 75 10.18 1.98 2.16
C GLU A 75 8.89 1.54 1.47
N LEU A 76 7.88 1.25 2.29
CA LEU A 76 6.56 0.84 1.83
C LEU A 76 5.54 1.95 2.08
N ASP A 77 5.05 2.55 1.01
CA ASP A 77 3.91 3.45 0.98
C ASP A 77 2.78 2.81 0.18
N TRP A 78 1.97 2.01 0.85
CA TRP A 78 0.76 1.44 0.27
C TRP A 78 -0.46 2.18 0.81
N LYS A 79 -1.12 2.97 -0.03
CA LYS A 79 -2.25 3.85 0.32
C LYS A 79 -3.56 3.09 0.48
N LYS A 80 -3.53 2.03 1.28
CA LYS A 80 -4.69 1.27 1.69
C LYS A 80 -5.06 1.65 3.12
N MET A 81 -6.33 1.98 3.31
CA MET A 81 -6.86 2.31 4.62
C MET A 81 -6.97 1.07 5.51
N ASP A 82 -6.79 1.29 6.81
CA ASP A 82 -7.10 0.36 7.89
C ASP A 82 -6.46 -1.02 7.72
N MET A 83 -5.21 -1.06 7.26
CA MET A 83 -4.47 -2.31 7.11
C MET A 83 -4.20 -2.95 8.48
N SER A 84 -4.40 -4.27 8.59
CA SER A 84 -4.19 -5.01 9.82
C SER A 84 -2.71 -5.11 10.20
N ILE A 85 -2.41 -5.13 11.50
CA ILE A 85 -1.03 -5.33 11.99
C ILE A 85 -0.46 -6.66 11.54
N LYS A 86 -1.32 -7.69 11.44
CA LYS A 86 -0.91 -9.00 10.96
C LYS A 86 -0.31 -8.92 9.56
N THR A 87 -0.96 -8.17 8.66
CA THR A 87 -0.49 -7.95 7.30
C THR A 87 0.71 -7.02 7.25
N LEU A 88 0.67 -5.89 7.98
CA LEU A 88 1.83 -4.98 8.09
C LEU A 88 3.09 -5.74 8.52
N ARG A 89 3.01 -6.63 9.51
CA ARG A 89 4.14 -7.45 9.98
C ARG A 89 4.70 -8.38 8.90
N ARG A 90 3.87 -8.82 7.95
CA ARG A 90 4.28 -9.72 6.87
C ARG A 90 4.88 -8.97 5.69
N VAL A 91 4.30 -7.84 5.32
CA VAL A 91 4.74 -7.04 4.17
C VAL A 91 5.93 -6.13 4.51
N ALA A 92 6.06 -5.71 5.76
CA ALA A 92 7.11 -4.81 6.23
C ALA A 92 8.34 -5.55 6.81
N ARG A 93 8.50 -6.85 6.55
CA ARG A 93 9.61 -7.65 7.11
C ARG A 93 11.00 -7.09 6.78
N SER A 94 11.14 -6.48 5.61
CA SER A 94 12.38 -5.84 5.13
C SER A 94 12.32 -4.31 5.18
N ALA A 95 11.18 -3.74 5.54
CA ALA A 95 10.96 -2.31 5.44
C ALA A 95 11.56 -1.59 6.64
N HIS A 96 12.39 -0.60 6.36
CA HIS A 96 12.91 0.33 7.35
C HIS A 96 11.90 1.43 7.65
N THR A 97 11.13 1.84 6.62
CA THR A 97 10.10 2.87 6.69
C THR A 97 8.76 2.30 6.23
N LEU A 98 7.72 2.49 7.04
CA LEU A 98 6.37 2.08 6.74
C LEU A 98 5.41 3.25 6.87
N HIS A 99 4.67 3.54 5.81
CA HIS A 99 3.52 4.46 5.84
C HIS A 99 2.24 3.66 6.00
N PHE A 100 1.36 4.13 6.88
CA PHE A 100 0.05 3.52 7.10
C PHE A 100 -1.03 4.58 7.19
N TYR A 101 -2.26 4.17 6.87
CA TYR A 101 -3.38 5.07 6.65
C TYR A 101 -4.60 4.67 7.47
N ALA A 102 -5.08 5.59 8.31
CA ALA A 102 -6.25 5.39 9.15
C ALA A 102 -7.48 6.07 8.54
N SER A 103 -8.62 5.37 8.44
CA SER A 103 -9.89 5.98 8.02
C SER A 103 -10.53 6.89 9.07
N GLY A 104 -9.97 6.91 10.28
CA GLY A 104 -10.60 7.50 11.47
C GLY A 104 -11.45 6.51 12.26
N SER A 105 -11.56 5.26 11.80
CA SER A 105 -12.14 4.19 12.62
C SER A 105 -11.25 3.90 13.83
N TRP A 106 -11.86 3.86 15.02
CA TRP A 106 -11.14 3.55 16.24
C TRP A 106 -10.68 2.09 16.31
N THR A 107 -11.37 1.16 15.65
CA THR A 107 -11.07 -0.28 15.77
C THR A 107 -9.66 -0.64 15.26
N PRO A 108 -9.24 -0.25 14.03
CA PRO A 108 -7.86 -0.43 13.59
C PRO A 108 -6.87 0.31 14.50
N ILE A 109 -7.18 1.55 14.89
CA ILE A 109 -6.30 2.36 15.74
C ILE A 109 -6.05 1.68 17.09
N TYR A 110 -7.08 1.19 17.78
CA TYR A 110 -6.92 0.44 19.03
C TYR A 110 -6.11 -0.82 18.85
N HIS A 111 -6.30 -1.54 17.74
CA HIS A 111 -5.51 -2.72 17.43
C HIS A 111 -4.04 -2.36 17.16
N TRP A 112 -3.78 -1.20 16.57
CA TRP A 112 -2.44 -0.71 16.26
C TRP A 112 -1.69 -0.18 17.47
N THR A 113 -2.39 0.44 18.42
CA THR A 113 -1.80 0.98 19.66
C THR A 113 -1.83 0.00 20.83
N GLY A 114 -2.46 -1.17 20.65
CA GLY A 114 -2.45 -2.24 21.65
C GLY A 114 -1.10 -2.92 21.80
N ALA A 115 -0.96 -3.75 22.84
CA ALA A 115 0.28 -4.44 23.23
C ALA A 115 0.94 -5.33 22.15
N HIS A 116 0.21 -5.65 21.08
CA HIS A 116 0.70 -6.44 19.95
C HIS A 116 0.56 -5.69 18.61
N GLY A 117 0.43 -4.37 18.68
CA GLY A 117 0.27 -3.50 17.54
C GLY A 117 1.61 -3.12 16.94
N PHE A 118 1.89 -1.82 16.85
CA PHE A 118 3.08 -1.29 16.20
C PHE A 118 4.41 -1.72 16.83
N GLU A 119 4.45 -1.93 18.15
CA GLU A 119 5.64 -2.45 18.84
C GLU A 119 6.05 -3.84 18.36
N SER A 120 5.14 -4.58 17.71
CA SER A 120 5.43 -5.91 17.16
C SER A 120 6.00 -5.89 15.72
N LEU A 121 6.11 -4.72 15.10
CA LEU A 121 6.59 -4.57 13.72
C LEU A 121 8.12 -4.47 13.67
N PRO A 122 8.79 -5.14 12.72
CA PRO A 122 10.25 -5.10 12.57
C PRO A 122 10.73 -3.84 11.84
N VAL A 123 10.07 -2.69 12.05
CA VAL A 123 10.34 -1.45 11.30
C VAL A 123 11.13 -0.46 12.15
N SER A 124 12.09 0.24 11.52
CA SER A 124 12.94 1.22 12.23
C SER A 124 12.29 2.59 12.36
N LYS A 125 11.42 2.95 11.41
CA LYS A 125 10.71 4.22 11.34
C LYS A 125 9.28 3.96 10.88
N MET A 126 8.36 4.64 11.54
CA MET A 126 6.95 4.53 11.23
C MET A 126 6.40 5.93 11.01
N MET A 127 5.77 6.14 9.85
CA MET A 127 5.22 7.43 9.45
C MET A 127 3.70 7.33 9.51
N PRO A 128 3.05 7.81 10.60
CA PRO A 128 1.60 7.88 10.65
C PRO A 128 1.13 8.89 9.61
N THR A 129 0.38 8.43 8.61
CA THR A 129 -0.29 9.35 7.68
C THR A 129 -1.78 9.33 7.97
N GLN A 130 -2.25 10.39 8.62
CA GLN A 130 -3.68 10.58 8.81
C GLN A 130 -4.29 11.02 7.47
N CYS A 131 -5.15 10.17 6.90
CA CYS A 131 -5.93 10.53 5.72
C CYS A 131 -7.33 10.92 6.17
N PHE A 132 -7.62 12.22 6.13
CA PHE A 132 -8.99 12.71 6.26
C PHE A 132 -9.68 12.61 4.90
N TYR A 133 -10.65 11.72 4.77
CA TYR A 133 -11.59 11.79 3.66
C TYR A 133 -12.58 12.92 3.94
N ILE A 134 -12.41 14.05 3.25
CA ILE A 134 -13.49 15.03 3.16
C ILE A 134 -14.43 14.49 2.08
N SER A 135 -15.56 13.90 2.48
CA SER A 135 -16.65 13.58 1.56
C SER A 135 -17.37 14.88 1.18
N ASN A 136 -16.75 15.71 0.33
CA ASN A 136 -17.51 16.72 -0.38
C ASN A 136 -18.27 15.99 -1.49
N GLY A 137 -19.59 16.16 -1.53
CA GLY A 137 -20.55 15.43 -2.38
C GLY A 137 -20.41 15.64 -3.89
N PHE A 138 -19.21 15.87 -4.42
CA PHE A 138 -18.90 15.93 -5.84
C PHE A 138 -17.51 15.36 -6.07
N GLY A 139 -17.46 14.08 -6.50
CA GLY A 139 -16.53 13.55 -7.50
C GLY A 139 -15.01 13.60 -7.30
N ASP A 140 -14.47 14.28 -6.29
CA ASP A 140 -13.02 14.42 -6.11
C ASP A 140 -12.64 14.37 -4.63
N SER A 141 -12.23 13.18 -4.19
CA SER A 141 -11.66 12.95 -2.86
C SER A 141 -10.14 12.91 -2.96
N THR A 142 -9.50 14.07 -2.80
CA THR A 142 -8.05 14.14 -2.64
C THR A 142 -7.68 13.79 -1.20
N CYS A 143 -6.85 12.77 -1.01
CA CYS A 143 -6.18 12.53 0.27
C CYS A 143 -5.18 13.66 0.51
N LYS A 144 -5.53 14.63 1.36
CA LYS A 144 -4.57 15.62 1.84
C LYS A 144 -3.73 14.97 2.95
N THR A 145 -2.48 14.67 2.64
CA THR A 145 -1.48 14.28 3.63
C THR A 145 -1.06 15.51 4.42
N SER A 146 -1.43 15.60 5.69
CA SER A 146 -0.83 16.58 6.60
C SER A 146 0.38 15.94 7.27
N THR A 147 1.58 16.32 6.84
CA THR A 147 2.79 16.16 7.66
C THR A 147 2.73 17.26 8.72
N SER A 148 2.49 16.92 9.97
CA SER A 148 2.67 17.88 11.06
C SER A 148 4.15 18.29 11.13
N PRO A 149 4.45 19.59 11.36
CA PRO A 149 5.81 20.10 11.47
C PRO A 149 6.55 19.55 12.71
#